data_AF-G2Q868-F1
#
_entry.id   AF-G2Q868-F1
#
_cell.length_a   1.000
_cell.length_b   1.000
_cell.length_c   1.000
_cell.angle_alpha   90.00
_cell.angle_beta   90.00
_cell.angle_gamma   90.00
#
_symmetry.space_group_name_H-M   'P 1'
#
loop_
_entity.id
_entity.type
_entity.pdbx_description
1 polymer ?
#
loop_
_entity_poly.entity_id
_entity_poly.type
_entity_poly.pdbx_seq_one_letter_code
_entity_poly.pdbx_strand_id
1 'polypeptide(L)'
;MSLEDAVIGLKAFKEVDRRMSRLWDGINDAVLLPRMDITKDTLPGIHTQDNYMELRGSADKTVHSLFADLEQVFSFLVHKLPPDLIETISSTLLPEIIGKVTNVWLDSAIPSSLQAMDRFEEVIGAAKDFCTRLEALGLSNLGGLNQWTENAPKAWLSKCKEAALDSVRTKLSQGLGASKRVEKVEKQMVSKSEGQQLVSNSAAALASDEDHGWDAWDDGEETAQAATADKGADVPPDGDDDGADAWGWGEEEATVDEPEGSKEGPGESKAEDEDDPTEAWGWGDEAEAGEPEAPENPPAPPPAPQTRELVLKETYSISSLPQPVLDLIFSIVEDGAALTQDRYVDSPVAAQAAGLFSLPTLALAMFRAVSPHYYAPSVGGNMCLYNDSTYLADQLAEFAAAWKTRSDISTRARQMLRLDNDIKLLRSFANRAYTNELGIQKTVLRDLLGGEQNLVHQPDAAASISSATARVRALATAWEDILARSVWQQAVGALVDAIASKMIADVTDLASIGQEEAYHIAGLISSVEELDELFLPSRWQGDKKKKKEGGNEGGGEGEGEEEVPVTAQFAGNWLRLKYLSEVLQSNLRDVRFLWVEGELSLYFTAEEVVDLVKASFEDNPRTREVIREIRGNPRPLGE
;
A
#
# COMPACT_ATOMS: atom_id res chain seq x y z
N MET A 1 32.30 11.00 -69.87
CA MET A 1 31.94 9.79 -69.11
C MET A 1 30.72 10.19 -68.31
N SER A 2 29.55 9.69 -68.70
CA SER A 2 28.33 9.92 -67.93
C SER A 2 28.42 9.15 -66.60
N LEU A 3 27.57 9.50 -65.64
CA LEU A 3 27.48 8.73 -64.39
C LEU A 3 27.06 7.28 -64.66
N GLU A 4 26.25 7.05 -65.68
CA GLU A 4 25.85 5.72 -66.16
C GLU A 4 27.05 4.93 -66.70
N ASP A 5 27.93 5.54 -67.50
CA ASP A 5 29.17 4.90 -67.99
C ASP A 5 30.08 4.49 -66.81
N ALA A 6 30.14 5.32 -65.77
CA ALA A 6 30.92 5.05 -64.58
C ALA A 6 30.32 3.89 -63.75
N VAL A 7 28.99 3.83 -63.63
CA VAL A 7 28.30 2.72 -62.95
C VAL A 7 28.52 1.39 -63.67
N ILE A 8 28.50 1.37 -65.00
CA ILE A 8 28.81 0.15 -65.78
C ILE A 8 30.24 -0.32 -65.50
N GLY A 9 31.20 0.59 -65.44
CA GLY A 9 32.59 0.28 -65.07
C GLY A 9 32.69 -0.26 -63.64
N LEU A 10 32.05 0.39 -62.66
CA LEU A 10 32.06 -0.05 -61.26
C LEU A 10 31.39 -1.42 -61.07
N LYS A 11 30.34 -1.72 -61.84
CA LYS A 11 29.68 -3.03 -61.89
C LYS A 11 30.63 -4.11 -62.40
N ALA A 12 31.39 -3.83 -63.46
CA ALA A 12 32.36 -4.77 -64.01
C ALA A 12 33.47 -5.15 -63.00
N PHE A 13 33.83 -4.23 -62.09
CA PHE A 13 34.81 -4.47 -61.02
C PHE A 13 34.21 -4.88 -59.68
N LYS A 14 32.88 -5.04 -59.57
CA LYS A 14 32.16 -5.31 -58.30
C LYS A 14 32.50 -4.32 -57.18
N GLU A 15 32.78 -3.06 -57.53
CA GLU A 15 33.13 -2.00 -56.56
C GLU A 15 31.93 -1.10 -56.20
N VAL A 16 30.76 -1.31 -56.80
CA VAL A 16 29.58 -0.45 -56.66
C VAL A 16 29.21 -0.26 -55.19
N ASP A 17 28.99 -1.35 -54.45
CA ASP A 17 28.55 -1.29 -53.05
C ASP A 17 29.57 -0.54 -52.18
N ARG A 18 30.86 -0.88 -52.31
CA ARG A 18 31.93 -0.24 -51.54
C ARG A 18 32.05 1.26 -51.80
N ARG A 19 31.91 1.68 -53.06
CA ARG A 19 31.98 3.11 -53.44
C ARG A 19 30.71 3.84 -53.02
N MET A 20 29.57 3.17 -53.07
CA MET A 20 28.30 3.71 -52.64
C MET A 20 28.25 3.90 -51.12
N SER A 21 28.73 2.93 -50.33
CA SER A 21 28.87 3.09 -48.87
C SER A 21 29.75 4.29 -48.51
N ARG A 22 30.87 4.52 -49.22
CA ARG A 22 31.72 5.70 -48.96
C ARG A 22 31.06 7.02 -49.32
N LEU A 23 30.32 7.06 -50.43
CA LEU A 23 29.53 8.22 -50.80
C LEU A 23 28.47 8.49 -49.72
N TRP A 24 27.85 7.42 -49.23
CA TRP A 24 26.88 7.47 -48.16
C TRP A 24 27.48 7.99 -46.86
N ASP A 25 28.55 7.40 -46.35
CA ASP A 25 29.24 7.85 -45.13
C ASP A 25 29.57 9.34 -45.22
N GLY A 26 30.03 9.80 -46.38
CA GLY A 26 30.31 11.22 -46.63
C GLY A 26 29.06 12.11 -46.56
N ILE A 27 27.91 11.68 -47.10
CA ILE A 27 26.64 12.43 -47.02
C ILE A 27 26.08 12.40 -45.60
N ASN A 28 26.16 11.25 -44.93
CA ASN A 28 25.73 11.06 -43.55
C ASN A 28 26.50 12.02 -42.62
N ASP A 29 27.84 12.00 -42.69
CA ASP A 29 28.70 12.83 -41.86
C ASP A 29 28.58 14.32 -42.18
N ALA A 30 28.48 14.67 -43.46
CA ALA A 30 28.50 16.07 -43.89
C ALA A 30 27.13 16.77 -43.76
N VAL A 31 26.02 16.05 -43.91
CA VAL A 31 24.68 16.65 -44.04
C VAL A 31 23.69 16.11 -43.01
N LEU A 32 23.54 14.79 -42.91
CA LEU A 32 22.41 14.21 -42.17
C LEU A 32 22.67 14.11 -40.67
N LEU A 33 23.86 13.67 -40.23
CA LEU A 33 24.24 13.66 -38.82
C LEU A 33 24.19 15.06 -38.17
N PRO A 34 24.73 16.13 -38.79
CA PRO A 34 24.59 17.47 -38.25
C PRO A 34 23.13 17.94 -38.11
N ARG A 35 22.25 17.52 -39.02
CA ARG A 35 20.82 17.88 -39.02
C ARG A 35 20.01 17.09 -37.99
N MET A 36 20.37 15.83 -37.75
CA MET A 36 19.61 14.88 -36.92
C MET A 36 20.03 14.87 -35.44
N ASP A 37 21.00 15.70 -35.04
CA ASP A 37 21.53 15.77 -33.68
C ASP A 37 20.72 16.70 -32.77
N ILE A 38 19.64 16.20 -32.18
CA ILE A 38 18.71 16.96 -31.30
C ILE A 38 19.42 17.68 -30.14
N THR A 39 20.59 17.20 -29.71
CA THR A 39 21.31 17.73 -28.54
C THR A 39 21.91 19.12 -28.78
N LYS A 40 22.09 19.53 -30.04
CA LYS A 40 22.65 20.85 -30.39
C LYS A 40 21.62 21.97 -30.27
N ASP A 41 22.07 23.16 -29.85
CA ASP A 41 21.18 24.32 -29.69
C ASP A 41 20.57 24.80 -31.01
N THR A 42 21.35 24.78 -32.10
CA THR A 42 20.90 25.17 -33.45
C THR A 42 21.16 24.04 -34.43
N LEU A 43 20.13 23.64 -35.18
CA LEU A 43 20.24 22.62 -36.23
C LEU A 43 20.39 23.30 -37.59
N PRO A 44 21.31 22.88 -38.46
CA PRO A 44 21.44 23.44 -39.79
C PRO A 44 20.27 22.98 -40.68
N GLY A 45 19.71 23.86 -41.52
CA GLY A 45 18.73 23.46 -42.54
C GLY A 45 19.40 22.87 -43.78
N ILE A 46 18.70 22.00 -44.51
CA ILE A 46 19.22 21.40 -45.75
C ILE A 46 18.71 22.22 -46.94
N HIS A 47 19.61 22.61 -47.84
CA HIS A 47 19.25 23.28 -49.08
C HIS A 47 19.88 22.55 -50.27
N THR A 48 19.09 22.34 -51.30
CA THR A 48 19.54 21.75 -52.57
C THR A 48 19.49 22.80 -53.67
N GLN A 49 20.61 23.00 -54.38
CA GLN A 49 20.68 23.92 -55.52
C GLN A 49 21.44 23.27 -56.67
N ASP A 50 20.76 23.09 -57.81
CA ASP A 50 21.26 22.53 -59.08
C ASP A 50 22.02 21.20 -58.94
N ASN A 51 23.29 21.25 -58.54
CA ASN A 51 24.20 20.11 -58.39
C ASN A 51 24.89 20.02 -57.01
N TYR A 52 24.53 20.89 -56.06
CA TYR A 52 25.13 20.93 -54.73
C TYR A 52 24.05 20.79 -53.64
N MET A 53 24.41 20.07 -52.58
CA MET A 53 23.65 19.97 -51.34
C MET A 53 24.49 20.64 -50.25
N GLU A 54 23.93 21.65 -49.59
CA GLU A 54 24.62 22.40 -48.54
C GLU A 54 23.77 22.50 -47.27
N LEU A 55 24.47 22.52 -46.13
CA LEU A 55 23.89 22.90 -44.85
C LEU A 55 23.88 24.42 -44.76
N ARG A 56 22.70 25.02 -44.69
CA ARG A 56 22.55 26.48 -44.67
C ARG A 56 21.40 26.91 -43.76
N GLY A 57 21.66 27.98 -43.00
CA GLY A 57 20.68 28.55 -42.09
C GLY A 57 20.46 27.72 -40.82
N SER A 58 19.40 28.05 -40.09
CA SER A 58 18.93 27.30 -38.92
C SER A 58 17.56 26.70 -39.24
N ALA A 59 17.39 25.43 -38.93
CA ALA A 59 16.11 24.72 -38.99
C ALA A 59 15.54 24.52 -37.58
N ASP A 60 14.21 24.37 -37.52
CA ASP A 60 13.50 24.17 -36.27
C ASP A 60 13.65 22.72 -35.78
N LYS A 61 13.44 22.50 -34.47
CA LYS A 61 13.49 21.17 -33.85
C LYS A 61 12.16 20.40 -34.00
N THR A 62 11.50 20.51 -35.15
CA THR A 62 10.21 19.86 -35.40
C THR A 62 10.36 18.67 -36.34
N VAL A 63 9.58 17.60 -36.10
CA VAL A 63 9.58 16.41 -36.96
C VAL A 63 9.17 16.75 -38.40
N HIS A 64 8.21 17.66 -38.58
CA HIS A 64 7.79 18.11 -39.92
C HIS A 64 8.93 18.75 -40.71
N SER A 65 9.73 19.62 -40.08
CA SER A 65 10.88 20.24 -40.76
C SER A 65 11.93 19.20 -41.14
N LEU A 66 12.17 18.21 -40.26
CA LEU A 66 13.11 17.13 -40.55
C LEU A 66 12.64 16.29 -41.73
N PHE A 67 11.36 15.90 -41.78
CA PHE A 67 10.82 15.13 -42.90
C PHE A 67 10.87 15.91 -44.22
N ALA A 68 10.61 17.21 -44.21
CA ALA A 68 10.76 18.05 -45.39
C ALA A 68 12.22 18.11 -45.87
N ASP A 69 13.17 18.27 -44.95
CA ASP A 69 14.60 18.31 -45.26
C ASP A 69 15.10 16.95 -45.80
N LEU A 70 14.69 15.84 -45.16
CA LEU A 70 15.03 14.48 -45.62
C LEU A 70 14.43 14.18 -46.99
N GLU A 71 13.19 14.61 -47.25
CA GLU A 71 12.57 14.47 -48.56
C GLU A 71 13.34 15.21 -49.65
N GLN A 72 13.84 16.41 -49.37
CA GLN A 72 14.70 17.14 -50.31
C GLN A 72 15.99 16.37 -50.61
N VAL A 73 16.61 15.77 -49.59
CA VAL A 73 17.81 14.93 -49.76
C VAL A 73 17.50 13.74 -50.66
N PHE A 74 16.45 12.97 -50.36
CA PHE A 74 16.11 11.78 -51.12
C PHE A 74 15.66 12.11 -52.54
N SER A 75 14.87 13.18 -52.74
CA SER A 75 14.47 13.66 -54.07
C SER A 75 15.69 14.06 -54.91
N PHE A 76 16.66 14.77 -54.32
CA PHE A 76 17.91 15.12 -54.99
C PHE A 76 18.72 13.89 -55.38
N LEU A 77 18.85 12.91 -54.48
CA LEU A 77 19.58 11.67 -54.74
C LEU A 77 18.91 10.85 -55.85
N VAL A 78 17.59 10.69 -55.82
CA VAL A 78 16.81 9.97 -56.84
C VAL A 78 16.90 10.66 -58.21
N HIS A 79 16.92 11.98 -58.26
CA HIS A 79 17.00 12.71 -59.53
C HIS A 79 18.41 12.72 -60.15
N LYS A 80 19.46 12.62 -59.32
CA LYS A 80 20.86 12.73 -59.77
C LYS A 80 21.59 11.40 -59.91
N LEU A 81 21.07 10.31 -59.33
CA LEU A 81 21.69 8.99 -59.38
C LEU A 81 20.95 8.05 -60.36
N PRO A 82 21.66 7.12 -61.03
CA PRO A 82 21.03 6.10 -61.87
C PRO A 82 20.21 5.11 -61.01
N PRO A 83 19.17 4.48 -61.58
CA PRO A 83 18.23 3.63 -60.83
C PRO A 83 18.90 2.45 -60.11
N ASP A 84 19.98 1.92 -60.69
CA ASP A 84 20.78 0.84 -60.10
C ASP A 84 21.39 1.20 -58.74
N LEU A 85 21.70 2.48 -58.49
CA LEU A 85 22.27 2.93 -57.22
C LEU A 85 21.19 3.28 -56.18
N ILE A 86 19.96 3.49 -56.63
CA ILE A 86 18.81 3.78 -55.76
C ILE A 86 18.44 2.52 -54.97
N GLU A 87 18.59 1.33 -55.54
CA GLU A 87 18.38 0.05 -54.84
C GLU A 87 19.42 -0.20 -53.72
N THR A 88 20.68 0.18 -53.97
CA THR A 88 21.72 0.14 -52.93
C THR A 88 21.41 1.14 -51.81
N ILE A 89 20.89 2.32 -52.13
CA ILE A 89 20.38 3.29 -51.16
C ILE A 89 19.22 2.68 -50.36
N SER A 90 18.17 2.16 -51.00
CA SER A 90 17.01 1.67 -50.28
C SER A 90 17.35 0.49 -49.34
N SER A 91 18.34 -0.34 -49.69
CA SER A 91 18.77 -1.49 -48.88
C SER A 91 19.75 -1.17 -47.75
N THR A 92 20.57 -0.12 -47.86
CA THR A 92 21.63 0.19 -46.87
C THR A 92 21.43 1.51 -46.14
N LEU A 93 20.96 2.54 -46.84
CA LEU A 93 20.80 3.90 -46.33
C LEU A 93 19.54 4.05 -45.48
N LEU A 94 18.40 3.68 -46.06
CA LEU A 94 17.09 3.91 -45.47
C LEU A 94 16.96 3.32 -44.05
N PRO A 95 17.40 2.06 -43.79
CA PRO A 95 17.29 1.46 -42.46
C PRO A 95 18.07 2.21 -41.36
N GLU A 96 19.26 2.73 -41.66
CA GLU A 96 20.08 3.47 -40.67
C GLU A 96 19.44 4.81 -40.31
N ILE A 97 18.94 5.55 -41.31
CA ILE A 97 18.22 6.81 -41.09
C ILE A 97 16.92 6.56 -40.34
N ILE A 98 16.12 5.58 -40.76
CA ILE A 98 14.86 5.22 -40.10
C ILE A 98 15.14 4.88 -38.64
N GLY A 99 16.16 4.09 -38.32
CA GLY A 99 16.52 3.78 -36.94
C GLY A 99 16.81 5.03 -36.10
N LYS A 100 17.56 6.00 -36.63
CA LYS A 100 17.86 7.26 -35.92
C LYS A 100 16.62 8.17 -35.81
N VAL A 101 15.82 8.27 -36.87
CA VAL A 101 14.57 9.04 -36.86
C VAL A 101 13.62 8.47 -35.80
N THR A 102 13.42 7.16 -35.79
CA THR A 102 12.54 6.47 -34.86
C THR A 102 13.00 6.63 -33.41
N ASN A 103 14.22 6.18 -33.10
CA ASN A 103 14.69 6.09 -31.71
C ASN A 103 15.02 7.46 -31.06
N VAL A 104 15.29 8.49 -31.87
CA VAL A 104 15.74 9.80 -31.35
C VAL A 104 14.68 10.86 -31.55
N TRP A 105 14.11 11.00 -32.75
CA TRP A 105 13.17 12.08 -33.06
C TRP A 105 11.74 11.72 -32.71
N LEU A 106 11.28 10.54 -33.15
CA LEU A 106 9.91 10.12 -32.97
C LEU A 106 9.61 9.73 -31.52
N ASP A 107 10.50 8.98 -30.86
CA ASP A 107 10.33 8.63 -29.44
C ASP A 107 10.37 9.84 -28.50
N SER A 108 11.16 10.86 -28.84
CA SER A 108 11.16 12.15 -28.12
C SER A 108 9.88 12.94 -28.31
N ALA A 109 9.18 12.76 -29.44
CA ALA A 109 7.93 13.45 -29.76
C ALA A 109 6.70 12.81 -29.10
N ILE A 110 6.81 11.60 -28.54
CA ILE A 110 5.71 10.94 -27.82
C ILE A 110 5.37 11.74 -26.55
N PRO A 111 4.12 12.19 -26.35
CA PRO A 111 3.73 12.94 -25.15
C PRO A 111 3.54 12.01 -23.95
N SER A 112 3.63 12.56 -22.74
CA SER A 112 3.39 11.84 -21.47
C SER A 112 1.97 12.02 -20.92
N SER A 113 1.12 12.80 -21.59
CA SER A 113 -0.28 13.06 -21.22
C SER A 113 -1.12 13.39 -22.45
N LEU A 114 -2.44 13.45 -22.27
CA LEU A 114 -3.37 13.75 -23.37
C LEU A 114 -3.29 15.21 -23.88
N GLN A 115 -2.70 16.13 -23.13
CA GLN A 115 -2.68 17.57 -23.47
C GLN A 115 -1.93 17.92 -24.75
N ALA A 116 -0.98 17.08 -25.18
CA ALA A 116 -0.20 17.27 -26.40
C ALA A 116 -0.56 16.23 -27.48
N MET A 117 -1.74 15.60 -27.39
CA MET A 117 -2.17 14.56 -28.31
C MET A 117 -2.34 15.07 -29.75
N ASP A 118 -2.94 16.24 -29.94
CA ASP A 118 -3.15 16.82 -31.27
C ASP A 118 -1.82 16.94 -32.05
N ARG A 119 -0.74 17.36 -31.38
CA ARG A 119 0.60 17.44 -31.99
C ARG A 119 1.20 16.07 -32.28
N PHE A 120 0.90 15.07 -31.46
CA PHE A 120 1.38 13.71 -31.67
C PHE A 120 0.66 13.03 -32.84
N GLU A 121 -0.63 13.26 -33.00
CA GLU A 121 -1.40 12.81 -34.17
C GLU A 121 -0.88 13.46 -35.46
N GLU A 122 -0.55 14.76 -35.42
CA GLU A 122 0.13 15.45 -36.53
C GLU A 122 1.48 14.78 -36.89
N VAL A 123 2.26 14.36 -35.89
CA VAL A 123 3.54 13.66 -36.09
C VAL A 123 3.33 12.27 -36.70
N ILE A 124 2.33 11.50 -36.23
CA ILE A 124 1.97 10.20 -36.82
C ILE A 124 1.53 10.38 -38.26
N GLY A 125 0.68 11.39 -38.53
CA GLY A 125 0.23 11.74 -39.88
C GLY A 125 1.42 12.09 -40.79
N ALA A 126 2.33 12.95 -40.31
CA ALA A 126 3.52 13.33 -41.05
C ALA A 126 4.45 12.14 -41.36
N ALA A 127 4.56 11.18 -40.44
CA ALA A 127 5.35 9.96 -40.65
C ALA A 127 4.71 9.07 -41.73
N LYS A 128 3.39 8.89 -41.71
CA LYS A 128 2.65 8.15 -42.75
C LYS A 128 2.77 8.82 -44.12
N ASP A 129 2.61 10.14 -44.16
CA ASP A 129 2.75 10.90 -45.40
C ASP A 129 4.19 10.82 -45.94
N PHE A 130 5.19 10.87 -45.05
CA PHE A 130 6.60 10.72 -45.42
C PHE A 130 6.89 9.33 -46.00
N CYS A 131 6.36 8.25 -45.40
CA CYS A 131 6.44 6.90 -46.00
C CYS A 131 5.86 6.90 -47.42
N THR A 132 4.65 7.45 -47.59
CA THR A 132 3.96 7.47 -48.89
C THR A 132 4.75 8.25 -49.95
N ARG A 133 5.41 9.35 -49.55
CA ARG A 133 6.28 10.14 -50.44
C ARG A 133 7.56 9.39 -50.81
N LEU A 134 8.18 8.67 -49.89
CA LEU A 134 9.37 7.84 -50.18
C LEU A 134 9.02 6.64 -51.08
N GLU A 135 7.85 6.02 -50.90
CA GLU A 135 7.35 4.96 -51.80
C GLU A 135 7.13 5.50 -53.22
N ALA A 136 6.56 6.70 -53.35
CA ALA A 136 6.38 7.35 -54.65
C ALA A 136 7.71 7.67 -55.37
N LEU A 137 8.81 7.83 -54.61
CA LEU A 137 10.17 8.00 -55.14
C LEU A 137 10.85 6.66 -55.50
N GLY A 138 10.18 5.52 -55.29
CA GLY A 138 10.70 4.19 -55.61
C GLY A 138 11.64 3.61 -54.55
N LEU A 139 11.65 4.17 -53.33
CA LEU A 139 12.46 3.67 -52.21
C LEU A 139 11.72 2.54 -51.47
N SER A 140 12.41 1.41 -51.29
CA SER A 140 11.95 0.23 -50.54
C SER A 140 12.55 0.17 -49.13
N ASN A 141 12.07 -0.74 -48.27
CA ASN A 141 12.52 -0.95 -46.88
C ASN A 141 12.09 0.11 -45.85
N LEU A 142 10.88 0.66 -46.00
CA LEU A 142 10.26 1.58 -45.03
C LEU A 142 9.60 0.87 -43.83
N GLY A 143 9.79 -0.46 -43.70
CA GLY A 143 9.10 -1.29 -42.73
C GLY A 143 9.23 -0.79 -41.29
N GLY A 144 10.41 -0.30 -40.89
CA GLY A 144 10.62 0.23 -39.54
C GLY A 144 9.81 1.49 -39.22
N LEU A 145 9.55 2.36 -40.20
CA LEU A 145 8.75 3.56 -40.00
C LEU A 145 7.25 3.25 -40.03
N ASN A 146 6.81 2.38 -40.94
CA ASN A 146 5.43 1.88 -40.96
C ASN A 146 5.08 1.14 -39.65
N GLN A 147 5.96 0.24 -39.20
CA GLN A 147 5.81 -0.46 -37.93
C GLN A 147 5.76 0.51 -36.74
N TRP A 148 6.57 1.57 -36.75
CA TRP A 148 6.48 2.61 -35.72
C TRP A 148 5.12 3.31 -35.74
N THR A 149 4.59 3.69 -36.91
CA THR A 149 3.27 4.34 -36.98
C THR A 149 2.11 3.45 -36.51
N GLU A 150 2.21 2.13 -36.70
CA GLU A 150 1.25 1.16 -36.20
C GLU A 150 1.37 0.96 -34.68
N ASN A 151 2.61 0.96 -34.16
CA ASN A 151 2.88 0.78 -32.74
C ASN A 151 2.84 2.09 -31.93
N ALA A 152 2.73 3.25 -32.57
CA ALA A 152 2.76 4.56 -31.93
C ALA A 152 1.73 4.72 -30.78
N PRO A 153 0.48 4.24 -30.91
CA PRO A 153 -0.47 4.27 -29.79
C PRO A 153 -0.02 3.42 -28.59
N LYS A 154 0.56 2.24 -28.83
CA LYS A 154 1.08 1.36 -27.77
C LYS A 154 2.32 1.96 -27.11
N ALA A 155 3.21 2.55 -27.90
CA ALA A 155 4.40 3.25 -27.40
C ALA A 155 4.03 4.47 -26.54
N TRP A 156 3.00 5.23 -26.95
CA TRP A 156 2.42 6.29 -26.14
C TRP A 156 1.91 5.78 -24.80
N LEU A 157 1.13 4.69 -24.78
CA LEU A 157 0.64 4.10 -23.54
C LEU A 157 1.81 3.65 -22.64
N SER A 158 2.86 3.04 -23.20
CA SER A 158 4.06 2.67 -22.43
C SER A 158 4.73 3.89 -21.81
N LYS A 159 4.87 4.98 -22.56
CA LYS A 159 5.44 6.23 -22.03
C LYS A 159 4.57 6.86 -20.95
N CYS A 160 3.24 6.82 -21.09
CA CYS A 160 2.31 7.24 -20.04
C CYS A 160 2.47 6.39 -18.78
N LYS A 161 2.64 5.07 -18.92
CA LYS A 161 2.92 4.15 -17.80
C LYS A 161 4.22 4.52 -17.09
N GLU A 162 5.31 4.66 -17.84
CA GLU A 162 6.62 5.03 -17.29
C GLU A 162 6.58 6.38 -16.58
N ALA A 163 5.97 7.39 -17.21
CA ALA A 163 5.84 8.72 -16.63
C ALA A 163 4.98 8.74 -15.36
N ALA A 164 3.89 7.97 -15.32
CA ALA A 164 3.06 7.86 -14.12
C ALA A 164 3.82 7.22 -12.96
N LEU A 165 4.53 6.12 -13.21
CA LEU A 165 5.31 5.42 -12.19
C LEU A 165 6.49 6.27 -11.70
N ASP A 166 7.23 6.91 -12.61
CA ASP A 166 8.34 7.79 -12.25
C ASP A 166 7.88 9.06 -11.53
N SER A 167 6.68 9.58 -11.85
CA SER A 167 6.07 10.68 -11.11
C SER A 167 5.83 10.32 -9.65
N VAL A 168 5.20 9.16 -9.37
CA VAL A 168 5.00 8.68 -7.98
C VAL A 168 6.35 8.53 -7.27
N ARG A 169 7.33 7.89 -7.92
CA ARG A 169 8.67 7.68 -7.37
C ARG A 169 9.39 8.98 -7.05
N THR A 170 9.35 9.93 -7.98
CA THR A 170 9.99 11.25 -7.84
C THR A 170 9.33 12.11 -6.78
N LYS A 171 8.01 11.99 -6.60
CA LYS A 171 7.31 12.68 -5.51
C LYS A 171 7.66 12.09 -4.15
N LEU A 172 7.74 10.78 -4.03
CA LEU A 172 8.16 10.12 -2.80
C LEU A 172 9.62 10.47 -2.42
N SER A 173 10.52 10.58 -3.41
CA SER A 173 11.92 10.94 -3.16
C SER A 173 12.15 12.39 -2.72
N GLN A 174 11.16 13.27 -2.89
CA GLN A 174 11.20 14.66 -2.40
C GLN A 174 10.93 14.77 -0.89
N GLY A 175 10.54 13.67 -0.23
CA GLY A 175 10.24 13.59 1.19
C GLY A 175 8.75 13.78 1.51
N LEU A 176 8.38 13.55 2.78
CA LEU A 176 6.98 13.54 3.25
C LEU A 176 6.30 14.93 3.20
N GLY A 177 7.10 16.01 3.22
CA GLY A 177 6.63 17.40 3.22
C GLY A 177 5.88 17.80 4.50
N ALA A 178 5.10 18.88 4.44
CA ALA A 178 4.38 19.42 5.59
C ALA A 178 3.10 18.62 5.88
N SER A 179 2.84 18.33 7.15
CA SER A 179 1.63 17.64 7.57
C SER A 179 0.39 18.52 7.43
N LYS A 180 -0.72 17.91 7.01
CA LYS A 180 -2.04 18.54 6.88
C LYS A 180 -3.03 17.80 7.78
N ARG A 181 -3.79 18.52 8.59
CA ARG A 181 -4.87 17.94 9.41
C ARG A 181 -6.11 17.71 8.55
N VAL A 182 -6.69 16.52 8.66
CA VAL A 182 -7.89 16.08 7.96
C VAL A 182 -8.91 15.59 8.98
N GLU A 183 -10.19 15.90 8.75
CA GLU A 183 -11.30 15.42 9.57
C GLU A 183 -11.75 14.04 9.05
N LYS A 184 -11.59 13.00 9.88
CA LYS A 184 -12.26 11.71 9.70
C LYS A 184 -13.70 11.85 10.18
N VAL A 185 -14.65 11.56 9.30
CA VAL A 185 -16.07 11.48 9.65
C VAL A 185 -16.47 10.01 9.59
N GLU A 186 -16.27 9.30 10.69
CA GLU A 186 -16.65 7.89 10.78
C GLU A 186 -18.13 7.80 11.14
N LYS A 187 -18.94 7.31 10.20
CA LYS A 187 -20.37 7.06 10.41
C LYS A 187 -20.52 5.62 10.87
N GLN A 188 -20.54 5.40 12.18
CA GLN A 188 -20.80 4.07 12.72
C GLN A 188 -22.31 3.89 12.93
N MET A 189 -22.86 2.82 12.36
CA MET A 189 -24.26 2.44 12.54
C MET A 189 -24.38 1.64 13.82
N VAL A 190 -24.76 2.30 14.92
CA VAL A 190 -24.88 1.66 16.23
C VAL A 190 -26.35 1.39 16.54
N SER A 191 -26.65 0.23 17.11
CA SER A 191 -28.01 -0.15 17.51
C SER A 191 -28.51 0.78 18.63
N LYS A 192 -29.83 1.02 18.75
CA LYS A 192 -30.37 1.94 19.79
C LYS A 192 -30.07 1.47 21.23
N SER A 193 -29.89 0.17 21.45
CA SER A 193 -29.49 -0.40 22.75
C SER A 193 -28.08 0.04 23.14
N GLU A 194 -27.10 -0.07 22.23
CA GLU A 194 -25.75 0.48 22.44
C GLU A 194 -25.73 2.01 22.49
N GLY A 195 -26.51 2.67 21.63
CA GLY A 195 -26.59 4.14 21.61
C GLY A 195 -27.22 4.74 22.87
N GLN A 196 -28.14 4.02 23.53
CA GLN A 196 -28.65 4.40 24.85
C GLN A 196 -27.67 4.06 25.95
N GLN A 197 -26.98 2.92 25.89
CA GLN A 197 -25.91 2.57 26.84
C GLN A 197 -24.73 3.56 26.77
N LEU A 198 -24.30 4.01 25.58
CA LEU A 198 -23.23 5.01 25.43
C LEU A 198 -23.64 6.41 25.94
N VAL A 199 -24.93 6.76 25.88
CA VAL A 199 -25.43 8.06 26.38
C VAL A 199 -25.73 8.00 27.89
N SER A 200 -26.23 6.88 28.41
CA SER A 200 -26.48 6.67 29.86
C SER A 200 -25.21 6.35 30.66
N ASN A 201 -24.23 5.66 30.06
CA ASN A 201 -22.97 5.29 30.72
C ASN A 201 -21.98 6.47 30.81
N SER A 202 -22.37 7.67 30.36
CA SER A 202 -21.61 8.89 30.62
C SER A 202 -21.79 9.44 32.05
N ALA A 203 -22.61 8.81 32.91
CA ALA A 203 -22.90 9.33 34.24
C ALA A 203 -23.03 8.34 35.43
N ALA A 204 -23.11 7.00 35.28
CA ALA A 204 -23.07 6.08 36.45
C ALA A 204 -22.97 4.58 36.05
N ALA A 205 -22.22 3.80 36.84
CA ALA A 205 -21.97 2.33 36.80
C ALA A 205 -20.90 1.88 35.77
N LEU A 206 -19.70 1.38 36.11
CA LEU A 206 -19.21 0.46 37.16
C LEU A 206 -19.94 -0.91 37.18
N ALA A 207 -19.19 -1.92 36.71
CA ALA A 207 -19.35 -3.37 36.82
C ALA A 207 -20.63 -4.03 36.25
N SER A 208 -20.51 -4.58 35.03
CA SER A 208 -20.88 -5.99 34.71
C SER A 208 -20.68 -6.26 33.21
N ASP A 209 -19.83 -7.26 32.94
CA ASP A 209 -19.72 -8.15 31.77
C ASP A 209 -20.44 -7.80 30.45
N GLU A 210 -19.64 -7.63 29.39
CA GLU A 210 -19.65 -8.55 28.23
C GLU A 210 -18.47 -8.24 27.29
N ASP A 211 -17.50 -9.14 27.39
CA ASP A 211 -16.52 -9.61 26.42
C ASP A 211 -16.59 -9.08 24.98
N HIS A 212 -15.69 -8.12 24.68
CA HIS A 212 -15.10 -7.94 23.36
C HIS A 212 -13.58 -8.03 23.48
N GLY A 213 -13.11 -9.16 24.02
CA GLY A 213 -11.71 -9.56 24.00
C GLY A 213 -11.28 -9.88 22.57
N TRP A 214 -10.43 -9.02 22.00
CA TRP A 214 -9.57 -9.36 20.87
C TRP A 214 -8.35 -10.18 21.35
N ASP A 215 -8.60 -11.23 22.14
CA ASP A 215 -7.60 -12.19 22.60
C ASP A 215 -7.58 -13.41 21.68
N ALA A 216 -6.92 -13.26 20.54
CA ALA A 216 -6.56 -14.37 19.67
C ALA A 216 -5.38 -14.00 18.76
N TRP A 217 -4.23 -13.76 19.37
CA TRP A 217 -2.94 -13.85 18.67
C TRP A 217 -2.00 -14.66 19.56
N ASP A 218 -2.25 -15.96 19.58
CA ASP A 218 -1.41 -16.98 20.20
C ASP A 218 -0.17 -17.19 19.33
N ASP A 219 1.01 -16.88 19.89
CA ASP A 219 2.31 -17.21 19.32
C ASP A 219 2.56 -18.70 19.59
N GLY A 220 2.28 -19.53 18.58
CA GLY A 220 2.56 -20.96 18.63
C GLY A 220 4.07 -21.23 18.66
N GLU A 221 4.64 -21.36 19.86
CA GLU A 221 5.91 -22.05 20.08
C GLU A 221 5.71 -23.57 20.01
N GLU A 222 6.12 -24.18 18.89
CA GLU A 222 6.26 -25.63 18.82
C GLU A 222 7.47 -26.09 19.65
N THR A 223 7.19 -26.60 20.85
CA THR A 223 8.14 -27.41 21.62
C THR A 223 8.39 -28.76 20.92
N ALA A 224 9.51 -28.89 20.20
CA ALA A 224 9.98 -30.16 19.68
C ALA A 224 10.63 -31.02 20.78
N GLN A 225 9.96 -32.08 21.21
CA GLN A 225 10.57 -33.17 21.98
C GLN A 225 11.20 -34.22 21.04
N ALA A 226 12.46 -34.53 21.32
CA ALA A 226 13.28 -35.48 20.60
C ALA A 226 12.83 -36.94 20.77
N ALA A 227 12.75 -37.67 19.65
CA ALA A 227 12.97 -39.11 19.61
C ALA A 227 13.68 -39.51 18.30
N THR A 228 14.77 -40.23 18.46
CA THR A 228 15.78 -40.64 17.48
C THR A 228 15.32 -41.78 16.55
N ALA A 229 15.66 -41.71 15.24
CA ALA A 229 16.29 -42.82 14.48
C ALA A 229 16.53 -42.47 12.98
N ASP A 230 17.77 -42.07 12.69
CA ASP A 230 18.65 -42.40 11.55
C ASP A 230 18.05 -42.98 10.24
N LYS A 231 18.17 -42.24 9.11
CA LYS A 231 19.04 -42.59 7.95
C LYS A 231 18.93 -41.61 6.76
N GLY A 232 20.08 -41.10 6.31
CA GLY A 232 20.47 -41.06 4.90
C GLY A 232 20.22 -39.80 4.05
N ALA A 233 21.22 -38.91 4.05
CA ALA A 233 21.73 -38.03 2.97
C ALA A 233 20.90 -37.76 1.68
N ASP A 234 20.63 -36.49 1.40
CA ASP A 234 21.25 -35.72 0.29
C ASP A 234 20.90 -34.22 0.40
N VAL A 235 21.84 -33.34 0.03
CA VAL A 235 21.70 -31.86 -0.06
C VAL A 235 21.85 -31.48 -1.54
N PRO A 236 20.99 -30.60 -2.12
CA PRO A 236 21.45 -29.26 -2.56
C PRO A 236 20.29 -28.20 -2.51
N PRO A 237 20.45 -26.94 -3.00
CA PRO A 237 20.56 -25.75 -2.16
C PRO A 237 19.39 -24.75 -2.33
N ASP A 238 19.46 -23.67 -1.53
CA ASP A 238 18.70 -22.42 -1.63
C ASP A 238 18.27 -21.99 -3.03
N GLY A 239 17.03 -21.50 -3.09
CA GLY A 239 16.49 -20.73 -4.21
C GLY A 239 15.29 -19.91 -3.74
N ASP A 240 15.55 -18.69 -3.29
CA ASP A 240 14.57 -17.59 -3.33
C ASP A 240 14.09 -17.43 -4.77
N ASP A 241 12.82 -17.73 -5.07
CA ASP A 241 12.11 -17.14 -6.21
C ASP A 241 10.60 -17.33 -6.05
N ASP A 242 9.94 -16.34 -5.45
CA ASP A 242 8.50 -16.11 -5.65
C ASP A 242 8.28 -14.60 -5.84
N GLY A 243 8.73 -14.11 -7.00
CA GLY A 243 8.51 -12.72 -7.45
C GLY A 243 8.00 -12.60 -8.88
N ALA A 244 7.70 -13.71 -9.57
CA ALA A 244 7.51 -13.71 -11.02
C ALA A 244 6.05 -13.56 -11.50
N ASP A 245 5.04 -13.83 -10.66
CA ASP A 245 3.64 -13.87 -11.14
C ASP A 245 2.91 -12.51 -11.12
N ALA A 246 3.59 -11.43 -10.76
CA ALA A 246 3.03 -10.08 -10.76
C ALA A 246 3.04 -9.39 -12.13
N TRP A 247 3.53 -10.04 -13.18
CA TRP A 247 3.66 -9.46 -14.52
C TRP A 247 3.01 -10.37 -15.57
N GLY A 248 1.74 -10.12 -15.86
CA GLY A 248 0.98 -10.78 -16.92
C GLY A 248 1.57 -10.55 -18.31
N TRP A 249 2.56 -11.36 -18.67
CA TRP A 249 3.06 -11.57 -20.02
C TRP A 249 2.86 -13.04 -20.37
N GLY A 250 1.77 -13.33 -21.07
CA GLY A 250 1.48 -14.66 -21.59
C GLY A 250 0.42 -14.60 -22.67
N GLU A 251 0.77 -14.03 -23.84
CA GLU A 251 0.03 -14.29 -25.08
C GLU A 251 0.94 -14.97 -26.10
N GLU A 252 0.51 -16.16 -26.50
CA GLU A 252 0.47 -16.75 -27.86
C GLU A 252 1.68 -16.61 -28.81
N GLU A 253 2.30 -17.74 -29.17
CA GLU A 253 2.10 -18.45 -30.46
C GLU A 253 3.28 -19.43 -30.73
N ALA A 254 2.96 -20.71 -30.96
CA ALA A 254 3.70 -21.55 -31.90
C ALA A 254 2.79 -22.71 -32.37
N THR A 255 2.42 -22.65 -33.64
CA THR A 255 1.73 -23.71 -34.40
C THR A 255 2.66 -24.92 -34.63
N VAL A 256 2.10 -26.14 -34.76
CA VAL A 256 2.32 -27.13 -35.86
C VAL A 256 1.53 -28.44 -35.57
N ASP A 257 0.60 -28.75 -36.49
CA ASP A 257 0.05 -30.03 -37.00
C ASP A 257 -0.31 -31.25 -36.10
N GLU A 258 -1.56 -31.71 -36.24
CA GLU A 258 -2.08 -33.06 -35.90
C GLU A 258 -1.57 -34.17 -36.86
N PRO A 259 -1.74 -35.47 -36.52
CA PRO A 259 -2.94 -36.17 -36.99
C PRO A 259 -3.58 -37.18 -36.00
N GLU A 260 -4.84 -37.49 -36.31
CA GLU A 260 -5.88 -38.31 -35.65
C GLU A 260 -5.49 -39.69 -35.06
N GLY A 261 -6.22 -40.09 -34.01
CA GLY A 261 -6.35 -41.49 -33.57
C GLY A 261 -7.36 -41.68 -32.43
N SER A 262 -8.52 -42.23 -32.75
CA SER A 262 -9.73 -42.42 -31.92
C SER A 262 -9.61 -43.40 -30.73
N LYS A 263 -10.36 -43.12 -29.63
CA LYS A 263 -11.21 -44.09 -28.89
C LYS A 263 -12.04 -43.44 -27.75
N GLU A 264 -13.24 -43.98 -27.58
CA GLU A 264 -14.37 -43.53 -26.74
C GLU A 264 -14.25 -43.92 -25.24
N GLY A 265 -14.56 -42.94 -24.36
CA GLY A 265 -15.37 -42.96 -23.09
C GLY A 265 -15.11 -43.94 -21.93
N PRO A 266 -15.79 -43.76 -20.78
CA PRO A 266 -16.05 -42.54 -19.99
C PRO A 266 -15.53 -42.70 -18.54
N GLY A 267 -15.12 -41.63 -17.87
CA GLY A 267 -14.60 -41.71 -16.49
C GLY A 267 -14.76 -40.40 -15.73
N GLU A 268 -15.50 -40.46 -14.64
CA GLU A 268 -15.81 -39.42 -13.66
C GLU A 268 -14.56 -38.66 -13.18
N SER A 269 -14.56 -37.34 -13.33
CA SER A 269 -13.64 -36.46 -12.61
C SER A 269 -14.23 -36.13 -11.24
N LYS A 270 -13.71 -36.79 -10.21
CA LYS A 270 -13.65 -36.22 -8.86
C LYS A 270 -12.71 -35.02 -8.91
N ALA A 271 -13.24 -33.83 -8.66
CA ALA A 271 -12.43 -32.71 -8.21
C ALA A 271 -12.14 -32.95 -6.73
N GLU A 272 -10.85 -32.97 -6.40
CA GLU A 272 -10.35 -32.87 -5.04
C GLU A 272 -10.44 -31.40 -4.63
N ASP A 273 -11.04 -31.16 -3.47
CA ASP A 273 -11.13 -29.87 -2.81
C ASP A 273 -9.71 -29.40 -2.43
N GLU A 274 -9.32 -28.22 -2.93
CA GLU A 274 -8.24 -27.43 -2.33
C GLU A 274 -8.88 -26.49 -1.31
N ASP A 275 -8.58 -26.76 -0.04
CA ASP A 275 -8.95 -25.95 1.12
C ASP A 275 -8.40 -24.52 0.99
N ASP A 276 -9.30 -23.55 0.74
CA ASP A 276 -9.05 -22.11 0.88
C ASP A 276 -9.19 -21.72 2.37
N PRO A 277 -8.12 -21.31 3.07
CA PRO A 277 -8.16 -20.98 4.49
C PRO A 277 -8.73 -19.58 4.78
N THR A 278 -9.76 -19.15 4.02
CA THR A 278 -10.43 -17.86 4.24
C THR A 278 -11.92 -17.96 4.58
N GLU A 279 -12.47 -19.17 4.74
CA GLU A 279 -13.87 -19.40 5.19
C GLU A 279 -14.06 -19.47 6.73
N ALA A 280 -13.07 -19.09 7.53
CA ALA A 280 -13.16 -19.09 8.99
C ALA A 280 -13.80 -17.80 9.59
N TRP A 281 -14.66 -17.11 8.84
CA TRP A 281 -15.37 -15.90 9.30
C TRP A 281 -16.85 -15.94 8.85
N GLY A 282 -17.63 -16.75 9.57
CA GLY A 282 -19.03 -17.04 9.29
C GLY A 282 -19.97 -15.83 9.32
N TRP A 283 -20.35 -15.38 8.13
CA TRP A 283 -21.60 -14.66 7.86
C TRP A 283 -22.23 -15.23 6.59
N GLY A 284 -22.96 -16.33 6.75
CA GLY A 284 -23.66 -17.01 5.67
C GLY A 284 -24.80 -17.87 6.22
N ASP A 285 -25.84 -17.23 6.73
CA ASP A 285 -27.14 -17.86 6.92
C ASP A 285 -27.69 -18.22 5.52
N GLU A 286 -27.55 -19.46 5.10
CA GLU A 286 -28.33 -20.02 4.00
C GLU A 286 -29.40 -20.97 4.54
N ALA A 287 -30.61 -20.43 4.57
CA ALA A 287 -31.85 -21.12 4.85
C ALA A 287 -32.20 -22.10 3.72
N GLU A 288 -32.59 -23.31 4.10
CA GLU A 288 -33.15 -24.33 3.22
C GLU A 288 -34.41 -23.84 2.48
N ALA A 289 -34.39 -24.01 1.16
CA ALA A 289 -35.53 -23.78 0.28
C ALA A 289 -36.50 -24.97 0.29
N GLY A 290 -37.67 -24.79 0.89
CA GLY A 290 -38.86 -25.64 0.72
C GLY A 290 -40.02 -24.81 0.14
N GLU A 291 -40.49 -25.19 -1.05
CA GLU A 291 -41.63 -24.59 -1.77
C GLU A 291 -42.99 -25.19 -1.31
N PRO A 292 -44.18 -24.67 -1.71
CA PRO A 292 -45.06 -23.89 -0.84
C PRO A 292 -46.46 -24.51 -0.58
N GLU A 293 -47.09 -24.14 0.55
CA GLU A 293 -48.55 -24.18 0.73
C GLU A 293 -49.08 -22.82 1.22
N ALA A 294 -50.23 -22.40 0.71
CA ALA A 294 -50.90 -21.12 1.00
C ALA A 294 -52.29 -21.38 1.62
N PRO A 295 -53.01 -20.37 2.14
CA PRO A 295 -52.60 -19.31 3.07
C PRO A 295 -53.58 -19.18 4.25
N GLU A 296 -53.12 -18.77 5.44
CA GLU A 296 -53.99 -18.18 6.48
C GLU A 296 -53.37 -16.88 7.06
N ASN A 297 -54.23 -15.89 7.31
CA ASN A 297 -53.94 -14.47 7.57
C ASN A 297 -52.85 -14.16 8.62
N PRO A 298 -51.94 -13.18 8.38
CA PRO A 298 -50.96 -12.74 9.38
C PRO A 298 -51.48 -11.61 10.29
N PRO A 299 -51.12 -11.61 11.59
CA PRO A 299 -51.16 -10.42 12.43
C PRO A 299 -49.98 -9.48 12.12
N ALA A 300 -50.15 -8.19 12.44
CA ALA A 300 -49.26 -7.09 12.02
C ALA A 300 -47.78 -7.24 12.44
N PRO A 301 -46.82 -6.76 11.62
CA PRO A 301 -45.39 -6.88 11.91
C PRO A 301 -44.93 -5.91 13.02
N PRO A 302 -43.94 -6.31 13.85
CA PRO A 302 -43.28 -5.40 14.81
C PRO A 302 -42.47 -4.32 14.08
N PRO A 303 -42.26 -3.13 14.69
CA PRO A 303 -41.55 -2.04 14.04
C PRO A 303 -40.08 -2.38 13.83
N ALA A 304 -39.59 -2.17 12.60
CA ALA A 304 -38.20 -2.36 12.22
C ALA A 304 -37.23 -1.57 13.12
N PRO A 305 -36.05 -2.13 13.46
CA PRO A 305 -35.07 -1.48 14.31
C PRO A 305 -34.56 -0.21 13.64
N GLN A 306 -34.87 0.94 14.24
CA GLN A 306 -34.35 2.23 13.83
C GLN A 306 -32.90 2.36 14.32
N THR A 307 -31.94 2.14 13.45
CA THR A 307 -30.52 2.46 13.67
C THR A 307 -30.33 3.98 13.67
N ARG A 308 -29.42 4.49 14.51
CA ARG A 308 -29.08 5.92 14.56
C ARG A 308 -27.61 6.06 14.19
N GLU A 309 -27.33 6.85 13.15
CA GLU A 309 -25.96 7.17 12.74
C GLU A 309 -25.25 7.96 13.86
N LEU A 310 -24.27 7.35 14.51
CA LEU A 310 -23.31 8.09 15.35
C LEU A 310 -22.15 8.51 14.45
N VAL A 311 -22.02 9.82 14.26
CA VAL A 311 -20.95 10.41 13.47
C VAL A 311 -19.83 10.80 14.42
N LEU A 312 -18.81 9.95 14.55
CA LEU A 312 -17.59 10.27 15.27
C LEU A 312 -16.72 11.13 14.34
N LYS A 313 -16.48 12.38 14.77
CA LYS A 313 -15.60 13.31 14.08
C LYS A 313 -14.29 13.37 14.83
N GLU A 314 -13.25 12.80 14.24
CA GLU A 314 -11.90 12.85 14.77
C GLU A 314 -10.96 13.49 13.74
N THR A 315 -9.91 14.15 14.21
CA THR A 315 -8.90 14.73 13.33
C THR A 315 -7.63 13.91 13.38
N TYR A 316 -7.03 13.66 12.22
CA TYR A 316 -5.71 13.04 12.10
C TYR A 316 -4.85 13.83 11.11
N SER A 317 -3.54 13.60 11.09
CA SER A 317 -2.65 14.26 10.14
C SER A 317 -2.24 13.31 9.01
N ILE A 318 -2.18 13.88 7.80
CA ILE A 318 -1.63 13.23 6.60
C ILE A 318 -0.39 13.98 6.15
N SER A 319 0.49 13.31 5.41
CA SER A 319 1.62 13.96 4.75
C SER A 319 1.17 14.72 3.50
N SER A 320 2.13 15.33 2.79
CA SER A 320 1.86 15.99 1.51
C SER A 320 1.80 15.02 0.32
N LEU A 321 2.05 13.73 0.53
CA LEU A 321 2.19 12.72 -0.52
C LEU A 321 0.87 12.16 -1.09
N PRO A 322 -0.22 12.00 -0.33
CA PRO A 322 -1.47 11.50 -0.89
C PRO A 322 -2.03 12.35 -2.03
N GLN A 323 -1.96 13.68 -1.91
CA GLN A 323 -2.59 14.59 -2.88
C GLN A 323 -1.99 14.47 -4.29
N PRO A 324 -0.66 14.51 -4.50
CA PRO A 324 -0.06 14.28 -5.81
C PRO A 324 -0.41 12.92 -6.44
N VAL A 325 -0.55 11.86 -5.62
CA VAL A 325 -0.93 10.53 -6.11
C VAL A 325 -2.39 10.52 -6.57
N LEU A 326 -3.30 11.14 -5.81
CA LEU A 326 -4.69 11.31 -6.19
C LEU A 326 -4.83 12.15 -7.47
N ASP A 327 -4.16 13.30 -7.54
CA ASP A 327 -4.19 14.19 -8.70
C ASP A 327 -3.72 13.47 -9.97
N LEU A 328 -2.67 12.65 -9.87
CA LEU A 328 -2.19 11.82 -10.98
C LEU A 328 -3.23 10.79 -11.41
N ILE A 329 -3.80 10.04 -10.47
CA ILE A 329 -4.82 9.02 -10.75
C ILE A 329 -6.06 9.66 -11.40
N PHE A 330 -6.54 10.77 -10.84
CA PHE A 330 -7.69 11.50 -11.38
C PHE A 330 -7.41 12.01 -12.79
N SER A 331 -6.23 12.61 -13.03
CA SER A 331 -5.85 13.06 -14.37
C SER A 331 -5.83 11.90 -15.39
N ILE A 332 -5.27 10.75 -15.02
CA ILE A 332 -5.19 9.58 -15.89
C ILE A 332 -6.58 9.02 -16.21
N VAL A 333 -7.45 8.96 -15.21
CA VAL A 333 -8.82 8.45 -15.36
C VAL A 333 -9.67 9.41 -16.22
N GLU A 334 -9.53 10.72 -16.04
CA GLU A 334 -10.18 11.72 -16.90
C GLU A 334 -9.65 11.65 -18.35
N ASP A 335 -8.34 11.50 -18.55
CA ASP A 335 -7.74 11.31 -19.88
C ASP A 335 -8.29 10.03 -20.54
N GLY A 336 -8.41 8.93 -19.79
CA GLY A 336 -9.02 7.69 -20.24
C GLY A 336 -10.48 7.86 -20.62
N ALA A 337 -11.26 8.63 -19.84
CA ALA A 337 -12.64 8.92 -20.14
C ALA A 337 -12.81 9.82 -21.37
N ALA A 338 -11.95 10.82 -21.54
CA ALA A 338 -11.93 11.70 -22.70
C ALA A 338 -11.74 10.89 -23.99
N LEU A 339 -10.83 9.91 -24.01
CA LEU A 339 -10.60 9.03 -25.16
C LEU A 339 -11.80 8.13 -25.52
N THR A 340 -12.77 7.93 -24.61
CA THR A 340 -13.99 7.18 -24.92
C THR A 340 -15.10 8.03 -25.53
N GLN A 341 -14.90 9.34 -25.66
CA GLN A 341 -15.89 10.24 -26.25
C GLN A 341 -15.83 10.21 -27.77
N ASP A 342 -16.95 10.55 -28.41
CA ASP A 342 -17.11 10.53 -29.87
C ASP A 342 -16.09 11.42 -30.60
N ARG A 343 -15.51 12.41 -29.91
CA ARG A 343 -14.47 13.31 -30.43
C ARG A 343 -13.20 12.59 -30.88
N TYR A 344 -12.85 11.46 -30.27
CA TYR A 344 -11.60 10.74 -30.52
C TYR A 344 -11.82 9.42 -31.26
N VAL A 345 -13.01 9.16 -31.84
CA VAL A 345 -13.31 7.90 -32.54
C VAL A 345 -12.36 7.65 -33.72
N ASP A 346 -11.94 8.71 -34.40
CA ASP A 346 -10.99 8.63 -35.52
C ASP A 346 -9.51 8.65 -35.06
N SER A 347 -9.26 8.84 -33.77
CA SER A 347 -7.90 8.83 -33.21
C SER A 347 -7.37 7.40 -33.11
N PRO A 348 -6.14 7.12 -33.59
CA PRO A 348 -5.52 5.81 -33.42
C PRO A 348 -5.26 5.46 -31.93
N VAL A 349 -5.32 6.45 -31.04
CA VAL A 349 -5.06 6.30 -29.60
C VAL A 349 -6.30 5.94 -28.80
N ALA A 350 -7.51 6.11 -29.34
CA ALA A 350 -8.75 5.73 -28.65
C ALA A 350 -8.82 4.23 -28.31
N ALA A 351 -8.18 3.37 -29.11
CA ALA A 351 -8.04 1.94 -28.83
C ALA A 351 -7.28 1.66 -27.52
N GLN A 352 -6.43 2.59 -27.07
CA GLN A 352 -5.62 2.46 -25.86
C GLN A 352 -6.31 2.99 -24.60
N ALA A 353 -7.56 3.46 -24.68
CA ALA A 353 -8.30 3.95 -23.51
C ALA A 353 -8.33 2.93 -22.36
N ALA A 354 -8.44 1.63 -22.68
CA ALA A 354 -8.41 0.56 -21.68
C ALA A 354 -7.09 0.46 -20.91
N GLY A 355 -5.97 0.73 -21.59
CA GLY A 355 -4.66 0.78 -20.95
C GLY A 355 -4.54 1.93 -19.95
N LEU A 356 -5.19 3.08 -20.19
CA LEU A 356 -5.18 4.16 -19.20
C LEU A 356 -5.94 3.81 -17.92
N PHE A 357 -7.05 3.07 -18.04
CA PHE A 357 -7.81 2.63 -16.85
C PHE A 357 -7.07 1.59 -16.00
N SER A 358 -6.01 0.95 -16.48
CA SER A 358 -5.16 0.05 -15.68
C SER A 358 -3.98 0.75 -15.00
N LEU A 359 -3.64 1.98 -15.41
CA LEU A 359 -2.55 2.75 -14.81
C LEU A 359 -2.76 3.11 -13.32
N PRO A 360 -3.98 3.42 -12.83
CA PRO A 360 -4.22 3.66 -11.40
C PRO A 360 -3.74 2.49 -10.52
N THR A 361 -4.06 1.25 -10.90
CA THR A 361 -3.61 0.04 -10.21
C THR A 361 -2.08 -0.03 -10.12
N LEU A 362 -1.39 0.27 -11.23
CA LEU A 362 0.07 0.27 -11.29
C LEU A 362 0.69 1.40 -10.45
N ALA A 363 0.11 2.60 -10.49
CA ALA A 363 0.57 3.74 -9.69
C ALA A 363 0.41 3.48 -8.19
N LEU A 364 -0.71 2.87 -7.78
CA LEU A 364 -0.97 2.47 -6.40
C LEU A 364 -0.08 1.30 -5.95
N ALA A 365 0.21 0.35 -6.83
CA ALA A 365 1.19 -0.70 -6.56
C ALA A 365 2.59 -0.12 -6.32
N MET A 366 3.04 0.84 -7.16
CA MET A 366 4.31 1.54 -6.98
C MET A 366 4.35 2.32 -5.66
N PHE A 367 3.27 3.02 -5.31
CA PHE A 367 3.16 3.71 -4.02
C PHE A 367 3.35 2.72 -2.86
N ARG A 368 2.64 1.58 -2.85
CA ARG A 368 2.75 0.57 -1.79
C ARG A 368 4.13 -0.07 -1.71
N ALA A 369 4.78 -0.31 -2.85
CA ALA A 369 6.10 -0.92 -2.90
C ALA A 369 7.20 -0.01 -2.36
N VAL A 370 7.12 1.30 -2.65
CA VAL A 370 8.24 2.23 -2.40
C VAL A 370 8.02 3.08 -1.15
N SER A 371 6.77 3.36 -0.76
CA SER A 371 6.49 4.19 0.41
C SER A 371 7.12 3.71 1.72
N PRO A 372 7.18 2.41 2.08
CA PRO A 372 7.77 2.00 3.36
C PRO A 372 9.21 2.49 3.53
N HIS A 373 10.00 2.51 2.45
CA HIS A 373 11.39 2.96 2.47
C HIS A 373 11.53 4.45 2.83
N TYR A 374 10.60 5.29 2.38
CA TYR A 374 10.64 6.73 2.62
C TYR A 374 10.01 7.16 3.94
N TYR A 375 9.09 6.36 4.48
CA TYR A 375 8.42 6.65 5.75
C TYR A 375 9.21 6.11 6.95
N ALA A 376 9.89 4.97 6.82
CA ALA A 376 10.64 4.33 7.90
C ALA A 376 11.64 5.22 8.66
N PRO A 377 12.36 6.19 8.04
CA PRO A 377 13.31 7.03 8.76
C PRO A 377 12.68 8.02 9.75
N SER A 378 11.39 8.35 9.60
CA SER A 378 10.70 9.30 10.47
C SER A 378 10.14 8.59 11.71
N VAL A 379 10.26 9.23 12.88
CA VAL A 379 9.56 8.77 14.09
C VAL A 379 8.06 8.84 13.84
N GLY A 380 7.34 7.73 14.03
CA GLY A 380 5.93 7.62 13.67
C GLY A 380 5.66 7.60 12.16
N GLY A 381 6.68 7.39 11.32
CA GLY A 381 6.54 7.35 9.87
C GLY A 381 5.55 6.29 9.40
N ASN A 382 5.59 5.08 9.98
CA ASN A 382 4.61 4.05 9.66
C ASN A 382 3.18 4.43 10.11
N MET A 383 3.02 5.24 11.17
CA MET A 383 1.72 5.79 11.57
C MET A 383 1.22 6.84 10.57
N CYS A 384 2.11 7.69 10.04
CA CYS A 384 1.77 8.56 8.91
C CYS A 384 1.40 7.75 7.66
N LEU A 385 2.11 6.66 7.38
CA LEU A 385 1.83 5.80 6.23
C LEU A 385 0.46 5.12 6.35
N TYR A 386 0.08 4.69 7.55
CA TYR A 386 -1.27 4.21 7.88
C TYR A 386 -2.32 5.27 7.56
N ASN A 387 -2.15 6.49 8.08
CA ASN A 387 -3.09 7.59 7.83
C ASN A 387 -3.19 7.94 6.34
N ASP A 388 -2.05 8.06 5.66
CA ASP A 388 -1.97 8.43 4.25
C ASP A 388 -2.62 7.37 3.34
N SER A 389 -2.38 6.09 3.63
CA SER A 389 -2.97 4.98 2.89
C SER A 389 -4.47 4.84 3.14
N THR A 390 -4.92 5.05 4.38
CA THR A 390 -6.35 5.11 4.71
C THR A 390 -7.03 6.28 4.01
N TYR A 391 -6.41 7.47 4.04
CA TYR A 391 -6.93 8.65 3.35
C TYR A 391 -7.02 8.45 1.83
N LEU A 392 -5.98 7.87 1.21
CA LEU A 392 -6.00 7.50 -0.20
C LEU A 392 -7.16 6.56 -0.53
N ALA A 393 -7.34 5.50 0.28
CA ALA A 393 -8.40 4.52 0.08
C ALA A 393 -9.80 5.17 0.15
N ASP A 394 -10.02 6.06 1.12
CA ASP A 394 -11.32 6.72 1.30
C ASP A 394 -11.60 7.73 0.18
N GLN A 395 -10.63 8.54 -0.23
CA GLN A 395 -10.78 9.47 -1.35
C GLN A 395 -11.01 8.74 -2.68
N LEU A 396 -10.33 7.61 -2.91
CA LEU A 396 -10.57 6.77 -4.09
C LEU A 396 -11.93 6.09 -4.06
N ALA A 397 -12.43 5.68 -2.89
CA ALA A 397 -13.77 5.12 -2.73
C ALA A 397 -14.86 6.17 -3.03
N GLU A 398 -14.71 7.38 -2.50
CA GLU A 398 -15.60 8.52 -2.80
C GLU A 398 -15.58 8.85 -4.30
N PHE A 399 -14.39 8.91 -4.90
CA PHE A 399 -14.23 9.15 -6.33
C PHE A 399 -14.89 8.04 -7.17
N ALA A 400 -14.65 6.76 -6.86
CA ALA A 400 -15.24 5.63 -7.58
C ALA A 400 -16.78 5.61 -7.48
N ALA A 401 -17.34 5.96 -6.32
CA ALA A 401 -18.78 6.09 -6.14
C ALA A 401 -19.35 7.25 -6.97
N ALA A 402 -18.72 8.44 -6.91
CA ALA A 402 -19.11 9.60 -7.70
C ALA A 402 -19.02 9.31 -9.20
N TRP A 403 -17.97 8.61 -9.65
CA TRP A 403 -17.75 8.22 -11.04
C TRP A 403 -18.89 7.40 -11.63
N LYS A 404 -19.42 6.43 -10.87
CA LYS A 404 -20.54 5.58 -11.31
C LYS A 404 -21.82 6.40 -11.55
N THR A 405 -21.99 7.53 -10.86
CA THR A 405 -23.19 8.40 -10.97
C THR A 405 -23.10 9.50 -12.03
N ARG A 406 -21.92 9.71 -12.62
CA ARG A 406 -21.69 10.79 -13.59
C ARG A 406 -22.41 10.53 -14.91
N SER A 407 -23.12 11.56 -15.40
CA SER A 407 -23.88 11.52 -16.67
C SER A 407 -23.12 12.12 -17.85
N ASP A 408 -22.03 12.84 -17.60
CA ASP A 408 -21.18 13.51 -18.60
C ASP A 408 -20.19 12.57 -19.31
N ILE A 409 -19.97 11.38 -18.75
CA ILE A 409 -19.05 10.36 -19.28
C ILE A 409 -19.80 9.22 -19.99
N SER A 410 -19.09 8.56 -20.92
CA SER A 410 -19.64 7.43 -21.68
C SER A 410 -19.96 6.23 -20.78
N THR A 411 -20.94 5.40 -21.18
CA THR A 411 -21.25 4.14 -20.45
C THR A 411 -20.03 3.21 -20.40
N ARG A 412 -19.21 3.22 -21.45
CA ARG A 412 -17.94 2.48 -21.51
C ARG A 412 -16.98 2.95 -20.42
N ALA A 413 -16.72 4.25 -20.28
CA ALA A 413 -15.84 4.80 -19.24
C ALA A 413 -16.35 4.52 -17.81
N ARG A 414 -17.67 4.51 -17.59
CA ARG A 414 -18.25 4.12 -16.29
C ARG A 414 -17.93 2.68 -15.90
N GLN A 415 -17.98 1.75 -16.86
CA GLN A 415 -17.76 0.33 -16.61
C GLN A 415 -16.28 -0.06 -16.53
N MET A 416 -15.40 0.76 -17.11
CA MET A 416 -13.96 0.47 -17.17
C MET A 416 -13.21 0.85 -15.89
N LEU A 417 -13.71 1.79 -15.09
CA LEU A 417 -13.08 2.14 -13.82
C LEU A 417 -13.28 1.03 -12.80
N ARG A 418 -12.19 0.37 -12.41
CA ARG A 418 -12.17 -0.71 -11.41
C ARG A 418 -11.15 -0.39 -10.33
N LEU A 419 -11.58 0.28 -9.27
CA LEU A 419 -10.73 0.63 -8.12
C LEU A 419 -11.05 -0.19 -6.86
N ASP A 420 -12.11 -1.01 -6.88
CA ASP A 420 -12.60 -1.70 -5.68
C ASP A 420 -11.53 -2.63 -5.06
N ASN A 421 -10.77 -3.36 -5.88
CA ASN A 421 -9.66 -4.21 -5.41
C ASN A 421 -8.48 -3.36 -4.87
N ASP A 422 -8.11 -2.30 -5.59
CA ASP A 422 -7.01 -1.41 -5.19
C ASP A 422 -7.29 -0.72 -3.85
N ILE A 423 -8.54 -0.32 -3.60
CA ILE A 423 -8.98 0.26 -2.33
C ILE A 423 -8.83 -0.77 -1.19
N LYS A 424 -9.23 -2.03 -1.41
CA LYS A 424 -9.04 -3.11 -0.43
C LYS A 424 -7.56 -3.34 -0.13
N LEU A 425 -6.72 -3.38 -1.17
CA LEU A 425 -5.27 -3.54 -1.04
C LEU A 425 -4.61 -2.36 -0.33
N LEU A 426 -5.11 -1.13 -0.51
CA LEU A 426 -4.63 0.03 0.23
C LEU A 426 -5.01 -0.03 1.71
N ARG A 427 -6.22 -0.48 2.04
CA ARG A 427 -6.66 -0.66 3.43
C ARG A 427 -5.87 -1.74 4.15
N SER A 428 -5.63 -2.88 3.50
CA SER A 428 -4.79 -3.93 4.07
C SER A 428 -3.34 -3.48 4.23
N PHE A 429 -2.82 -2.72 3.27
CA PHE A 429 -1.50 -2.09 3.36
C PHE A 429 -1.40 -1.10 4.53
N ALA A 430 -2.42 -0.26 4.74
CA ALA A 430 -2.50 0.64 5.88
C ALA A 430 -2.42 -0.14 7.20
N ASN A 431 -3.28 -1.16 7.35
CA ASN A 431 -3.32 -2.00 8.54
C ASN A 431 -1.97 -2.69 8.78
N ARG A 432 -1.31 -3.20 7.73
CA ARG A 432 0.03 -3.79 7.84
C ARG A 432 1.07 -2.77 8.33
N ALA A 433 1.03 -1.53 7.85
CA ALA A 433 1.94 -0.48 8.33
C ALA A 433 1.74 -0.19 9.82
N TYR A 434 0.48 -0.11 10.27
CA TYR A 434 0.13 0.07 11.68
C TYR A 434 0.59 -1.09 12.56
N THR A 435 0.24 -2.33 12.19
CA THR A 435 0.61 -3.53 12.96
C THR A 435 2.13 -3.74 12.99
N ASN A 436 2.82 -3.47 11.87
CA ASN A 436 4.28 -3.56 11.82
C ASN A 436 4.94 -2.56 12.78
N GLU A 437 4.46 -1.31 12.82
CA GLU A 437 4.97 -0.33 13.78
C GLU A 437 4.77 -0.79 15.21
N LEU A 438 3.56 -1.25 15.57
CA LEU A 438 3.29 -1.77 16.91
C LEU A 438 4.17 -2.99 17.24
N GLY A 439 4.35 -3.93 16.31
CA GLY A 439 5.22 -5.10 16.51
C GLY A 439 6.67 -4.72 16.76
N ILE A 440 7.21 -3.75 15.98
CA ILE A 440 8.55 -3.20 16.19
C ILE A 440 8.66 -2.57 17.58
N GLN A 441 7.71 -1.71 17.96
CA GLN A 441 7.76 -1.03 19.25
C GLN A 441 7.59 -2.00 20.43
N LYS A 442 6.71 -3.00 20.33
CA LYS A 442 6.55 -4.06 21.34
C LYS A 442 7.85 -4.87 21.52
N THR A 443 8.52 -5.23 20.42
CA THR A 443 9.82 -5.91 20.46
C THR A 443 10.85 -5.04 21.17
N VAL A 444 10.94 -3.75 20.83
CA VAL A 444 11.87 -2.83 21.49
C VAL A 444 11.55 -2.67 22.98
N LEU A 445 10.28 -2.63 23.38
CA LEU A 445 9.88 -2.60 24.79
C LEU A 445 10.28 -3.88 25.52
N ARG A 446 10.07 -5.05 24.90
CA ARG A 446 10.52 -6.34 25.45
C ARG A 446 12.03 -6.34 25.66
N ASP A 447 12.80 -5.87 24.67
CA ASP A 447 14.26 -5.80 24.75
C ASP A 447 14.73 -4.83 25.86
N LEU A 448 14.07 -3.68 26.00
CA LEU A 448 14.33 -2.72 27.09
C LEU A 448 14.02 -3.32 28.48
N LEU A 449 13.08 -4.25 28.57
CA LEU A 449 12.74 -4.98 29.79
C LEU A 449 13.62 -6.24 30.00
N GLY A 450 14.65 -6.43 29.17
CA GLY A 450 15.63 -7.51 29.28
C GLY A 450 15.36 -8.74 28.41
N GLY A 451 14.49 -8.63 27.41
CA GLY A 451 14.19 -9.71 26.47
C GLY A 451 13.56 -10.91 27.18
N GLU A 452 14.14 -12.08 26.96
CA GLU A 452 13.75 -13.35 27.59
C GLU A 452 14.22 -13.48 29.05
N GLN A 453 14.98 -12.51 29.57
CA GLN A 453 15.41 -12.55 30.98
C GLN A 453 14.30 -12.01 31.88
N ASN A 454 14.07 -12.73 32.98
CA ASN A 454 13.17 -12.29 34.02
C ASN A 454 13.63 -10.93 34.58
N LEU A 455 12.74 -9.93 34.57
CA LEU A 455 13.03 -8.56 34.98
C LEU A 455 13.46 -8.46 36.44
N VAL A 456 12.87 -9.30 37.32
CA VAL A 456 13.06 -9.20 38.77
C VAL A 456 14.49 -9.58 39.18
N HIS A 457 15.11 -10.51 38.46
CA HIS A 457 16.48 -10.94 38.74
C HIS A 457 17.56 -10.01 38.17
N GLN A 458 17.18 -8.98 37.43
CA GLN A 458 18.14 -8.02 36.87
C GLN A 458 18.56 -6.99 37.92
N PRO A 459 19.87 -6.69 38.03
CA PRO A 459 20.37 -5.70 39.00
C PRO A 459 19.85 -4.28 38.70
N ASP A 460 19.50 -4.00 37.44
CA ASP A 460 19.09 -2.68 36.96
C ASP A 460 17.59 -2.65 36.57
N ALA A 461 16.75 -3.53 37.13
CA ALA A 461 15.32 -3.66 36.79
C ALA A 461 14.56 -2.32 36.80
N ALA A 462 14.83 -1.45 37.79
CA ALA A 462 14.23 -0.12 37.86
C ALA A 462 14.63 0.80 36.69
N ALA A 463 15.88 0.71 36.21
CA ALA A 463 16.34 1.46 35.05
C ALA A 463 15.73 0.94 33.75
N SER A 464 15.55 -0.38 33.63
CA SER A 464 14.86 -1.03 32.51
C SER A 464 13.40 -0.57 32.40
N ILE A 465 12.66 -0.55 33.52
CA ILE A 465 11.29 -0.03 33.58
C ILE A 465 11.24 1.46 33.26
N SER A 466 12.14 2.26 33.84
CA SER A 466 12.22 3.69 33.54
C SER A 466 12.45 3.94 32.05
N SER A 467 13.29 3.12 31.42
CA SER A 467 13.56 3.21 29.97
C SER A 467 12.35 2.79 29.13
N ALA A 468 11.65 1.72 29.50
CA ALA A 468 10.44 1.26 28.81
C ALA A 468 9.29 2.26 28.92
N THR A 469 9.01 2.75 30.13
CA THR A 469 7.97 3.79 30.36
C THR A 469 8.31 5.11 29.68
N ALA A 470 9.59 5.53 29.68
CA ALA A 470 10.04 6.71 28.94
C ALA A 470 9.87 6.53 27.42
N ARG A 471 10.11 5.32 26.88
CA ARG A 471 9.88 5.00 25.47
C ARG A 471 8.39 5.10 25.11
N VAL A 472 7.49 4.57 25.94
CA VAL A 472 6.04 4.70 25.73
C VAL A 472 5.62 6.16 25.73
N ARG A 473 6.08 6.96 26.71
CA ARG A 473 5.78 8.41 26.76
C ARG A 473 6.29 9.15 25.52
N ALA A 474 7.50 8.84 25.05
CA ALA A 474 8.07 9.45 23.85
C ALA A 474 7.26 9.12 22.58
N LEU A 475 6.84 7.87 22.41
CA LEU A 475 5.98 7.45 21.30
C LEU A 475 4.59 8.08 21.38
N ALA A 476 4.02 8.12 22.59
CA ALA A 476 2.73 8.76 22.85
C ALA A 476 2.75 10.23 22.42
N THR A 477 3.80 10.99 22.77
CA THR A 477 3.98 12.38 22.29
C THR A 477 4.16 12.45 20.78
N ALA A 478 4.98 11.58 20.20
CA ALA A 478 5.25 11.60 18.76
C ALA A 478 4.00 11.28 17.91
N TRP A 479 3.13 10.40 18.39
CA TRP A 479 1.93 9.96 17.66
C TRP A 479 0.71 10.85 17.92
N GLU A 480 0.71 11.69 18.96
CA GLU A 480 -0.44 12.53 19.34
C GLU A 480 -0.84 13.52 18.25
N ASP A 481 0.15 14.10 17.56
CA ASP A 481 -0.10 15.00 16.42
C ASP A 481 -0.37 14.25 15.11
N ILE A 482 -0.14 12.94 15.08
CA ILE A 482 -0.26 12.10 13.88
C ILE A 482 -1.63 11.44 13.80
N LEU A 483 -1.95 10.61 14.79
CA LEU A 483 -3.09 9.70 14.77
C LEU A 483 -4.39 10.38 15.20
N ALA A 484 -5.51 9.80 14.78
CA ALA A 484 -6.82 10.11 15.36
C ALA A 484 -6.84 9.67 16.84
N ARG A 485 -7.67 10.32 17.66
CA ARG A 485 -7.68 10.08 19.11
C ARG A 485 -7.94 8.61 19.46
N SER A 486 -8.97 8.00 18.86
CA SER A 486 -9.32 6.60 19.11
C SER A 486 -8.15 5.66 18.80
N VAL A 487 -7.54 5.83 17.62
CA VAL A 487 -6.39 5.05 17.15
C VAL A 487 -5.16 5.29 18.01
N TRP A 488 -4.92 6.52 18.44
CA TRP A 488 -3.83 6.84 19.37
C TRP A 488 -3.98 6.12 20.71
N GLN A 489 -5.19 6.14 21.29
CA GLN A 489 -5.45 5.49 22.58
C GLN A 489 -5.27 3.97 22.48
N GLN A 490 -5.73 3.37 21.39
CA GLN A 490 -5.49 1.96 21.09
C GLN A 490 -4.01 1.64 20.90
N ALA A 491 -3.29 2.44 20.10
CA ALA A 491 -1.88 2.21 19.81
C ALA A 491 -1.01 2.32 21.07
N VAL A 492 -1.20 3.38 21.87
CA VAL A 492 -0.46 3.57 23.14
C VAL A 492 -0.89 2.53 24.17
N GLY A 493 -2.18 2.20 24.25
CA GLY A 493 -2.71 1.17 25.14
C GLY A 493 -2.08 -0.19 24.88
N ALA A 494 -1.95 -0.59 23.62
CA ALA A 494 -1.29 -1.84 23.22
C ALA A 494 0.21 -1.89 23.61
N LEU A 495 0.88 -0.74 23.72
CA LEU A 495 2.27 -0.68 24.20
C LEU A 495 2.34 -0.79 25.73
N VAL A 496 1.41 -0.16 26.44
CA VAL A 496 1.28 -0.29 27.90
C VAL A 496 0.95 -1.73 28.28
N ASP A 497 0.03 -2.35 27.54
CA ASP A 497 -0.34 -3.75 27.71
C ASP A 497 0.87 -4.67 27.54
N ALA A 498 1.71 -4.44 26.53
CA ALA A 498 2.93 -5.24 26.34
C ALA A 498 3.88 -5.18 27.55
N ILE A 499 4.01 -4.02 28.21
CA ILE A 499 4.79 -3.89 29.46
C ILE A 499 4.11 -4.68 30.58
N ALA A 500 2.78 -4.51 30.75
CA ALA A 500 2.00 -5.19 31.79
C ALA A 500 2.08 -6.71 31.66
N SER A 501 1.84 -7.24 30.45
CA SER A 501 1.90 -8.67 30.14
C SER A 501 3.28 -9.26 30.44
N LYS A 502 4.36 -8.56 30.05
CA LYS A 502 5.73 -9.00 30.34
C LYS A 502 6.01 -9.05 31.85
N MET A 503 5.60 -8.01 32.58
CA MET A 503 5.78 -7.96 34.04
C MET A 503 4.99 -9.05 34.77
N ILE A 504 3.74 -9.29 34.36
CA ILE A 504 2.92 -10.35 34.95
C ILE A 504 3.60 -11.70 34.71
N ALA A 505 3.99 -12.00 33.46
CA ALA A 505 4.65 -13.24 33.10
C ALA A 505 5.91 -13.49 33.95
N ASP A 506 6.80 -12.49 34.03
CA ASP A 506 8.03 -12.57 34.83
C ASP A 506 7.75 -12.83 36.32
N VAL A 507 6.77 -12.15 36.91
CA VAL A 507 6.46 -12.33 38.34
C VAL A 507 5.84 -13.71 38.59
N THR A 508 4.99 -14.19 37.68
CA THR A 508 4.35 -15.50 37.80
C THR A 508 5.33 -16.67 37.60
N ASP A 509 6.44 -16.46 36.88
CA ASP A 509 7.48 -17.47 36.67
C ASP A 509 8.41 -17.66 37.90
N LEU A 510 8.34 -16.77 38.90
CA LEU A 510 9.18 -16.86 40.09
C LEU A 510 8.77 -18.05 40.97
N ALA A 511 9.72 -18.96 41.22
CA ALA A 511 9.50 -20.14 42.08
C ALA A 511 9.26 -19.78 43.56
N SER A 512 9.82 -18.67 44.04
CA SER A 512 9.62 -18.16 45.40
C SER A 512 9.85 -16.66 45.42
N ILE A 513 8.99 -15.92 46.13
CA ILE A 513 9.04 -14.47 46.26
C ILE A 513 9.25 -14.13 47.74
N GLY A 514 10.42 -13.56 48.06
CA GLY A 514 10.70 -13.07 49.41
C GLY A 514 9.93 -11.79 49.73
N GLN A 515 9.78 -11.44 51.02
CA GLN A 515 9.07 -10.20 51.39
C GLN A 515 9.74 -8.93 50.83
N GLU A 516 11.06 -8.83 50.87
CA GLU A 516 11.79 -7.70 50.28
C GLU A 516 11.63 -7.63 48.76
N GLU A 517 11.60 -8.80 48.10
CA GLU A 517 11.40 -8.93 46.66
C GLU A 517 9.97 -8.55 46.24
N ALA A 518 8.95 -8.97 47.00
CA ALA A 518 7.56 -8.58 46.79
C ALA A 518 7.38 -7.05 46.88
N TYR A 519 7.99 -6.39 47.88
CA TYR A 519 7.98 -4.93 47.97
C TYR A 519 8.74 -4.26 46.82
N HIS A 520 9.84 -4.85 46.37
CA HIS A 520 10.59 -4.33 45.22
C HIS A 520 9.76 -4.44 43.93
N ILE A 521 9.17 -5.60 43.64
CA ILE A 521 8.28 -5.83 42.49
C ILE A 521 7.08 -4.87 42.54
N ALA A 522 6.45 -4.70 43.70
CA ALA A 522 5.37 -3.75 43.88
C ALA A 522 5.80 -2.30 43.53
N GLY A 523 6.98 -1.87 43.99
CA GLY A 523 7.51 -0.54 43.62
C GLY A 523 7.81 -0.39 42.13
N LEU A 524 8.26 -1.47 41.48
CA LEU A 524 8.43 -1.53 40.03
C LEU A 524 7.10 -1.42 39.29
N ILE A 525 6.05 -2.12 39.75
CA ILE A 525 4.69 -2.05 39.17
C ILE A 525 4.12 -0.63 39.34
N SER A 526 4.22 -0.04 40.53
CA SER A 526 3.74 1.34 40.76
C SER A 526 4.44 2.37 39.86
N SER A 527 5.70 2.14 39.50
CA SER A 527 6.41 3.01 38.54
C SER A 527 5.85 2.89 37.11
N VAL A 528 5.33 1.71 36.73
CA VAL A 528 4.63 1.51 35.47
C VAL A 528 3.23 2.11 35.51
N GLU A 529 2.52 1.97 36.64
CA GLU A 529 1.18 2.52 36.85
C GLU A 529 1.10 4.04 36.63
N GLU A 530 2.21 4.77 36.78
CA GLU A 530 2.30 6.20 36.41
C GLU A 530 1.87 6.49 34.96
N LEU A 531 1.93 5.50 34.06
CA LEU A 531 1.44 5.63 32.67
C LEU A 531 -0.08 5.88 32.58
N ASP A 532 -0.84 5.68 33.65
CA ASP A 532 -2.25 6.09 33.75
C ASP A 532 -2.45 7.58 33.43
N GLU A 533 -1.45 8.42 33.71
CA GLU A 533 -1.47 9.85 33.39
C GLU A 533 -1.75 10.11 31.90
N LEU A 534 -1.33 9.17 31.02
CA LEU A 534 -1.50 9.31 29.59
C LEU A 534 -2.96 9.19 29.18
N PHE A 535 -3.80 8.50 29.95
CA PHE A 535 -5.18 8.15 29.62
C PHE A 535 -6.22 8.92 30.47
N LEU A 536 -5.83 10.02 31.12
CA LEU A 536 -6.76 10.85 31.88
C LEU A 536 -7.79 11.52 30.96
N PRO A 537 -9.10 11.44 31.26
CA PRO A 537 -10.14 12.08 30.46
C PRO A 537 -9.94 13.60 30.28
N SER A 538 -9.36 14.30 31.27
CA SER A 538 -9.04 15.74 31.20
C SER A 538 -8.18 16.14 30.01
N ARG A 539 -7.22 15.28 29.62
CA ARG A 539 -6.28 15.56 28.51
C ARG A 539 -6.99 15.88 27.20
N TRP A 540 -8.18 15.30 26.99
CA TRP A 540 -8.98 15.52 25.79
C TRP A 540 -10.30 16.26 26.01
N GLN A 541 -10.76 16.41 27.25
CA GLN A 541 -11.92 17.24 27.57
C GLN A 541 -11.60 18.75 27.60
N GLY A 542 -10.31 19.12 27.62
CA GLY A 542 -9.83 20.50 27.64
C GLY A 542 -10.36 21.40 26.52
N ASP A 543 -10.80 20.84 25.39
CA ASP A 543 -11.32 21.61 24.25
C ASP A 543 -12.81 22.04 24.44
N LYS A 544 -13.55 21.39 25.36
CA LYS A 544 -14.91 21.79 25.74
C LYS A 544 -14.93 22.78 26.91
N LYS A 545 -13.95 22.75 27.81
CA LYS A 545 -13.86 23.67 28.98
C LYS A 545 -13.45 25.10 28.57
N LYS A 546 -12.56 25.27 27.59
CA LYS A 546 -12.14 26.61 27.09
C LYS A 546 -13.27 27.46 26.48
N LYS A 547 -14.41 26.86 26.09
CA LYS A 547 -15.58 27.59 25.60
C LYS A 547 -16.57 28.03 26.68
N LYS A 548 -16.39 27.60 27.93
CA LYS A 548 -17.29 27.95 29.05
C LYS A 548 -16.70 28.95 30.06
N GLU A 549 -15.42 29.28 29.99
CA GLU A 549 -14.80 30.32 30.84
C GLU A 549 -14.99 31.74 30.28
N GLY A 550 -16.24 32.06 29.97
CA GLY A 550 -16.72 33.42 29.73
C GLY A 550 -17.68 33.82 30.84
N GLY A 551 -17.20 33.86 32.08
CA GLY A 551 -17.91 34.44 33.22
C GLY A 551 -18.23 33.45 34.35
N ASN A 552 -17.36 33.40 35.36
CA ASN A 552 -17.63 33.97 36.69
C ASN A 552 -16.44 33.65 37.60
N GLU A 553 -15.74 34.69 38.03
CA GLU A 553 -14.71 34.61 39.07
C GLU A 553 -15.38 34.27 40.41
N GLY A 554 -14.98 33.16 41.01
CA GLY A 554 -15.42 32.74 42.34
C GLY A 554 -14.48 31.65 42.85
N GLY A 555 -13.46 32.07 43.60
CA GLY A 555 -12.47 31.19 44.18
C GLY A 555 -13.09 30.11 45.07
N GLY A 556 -12.62 28.89 44.86
CA GLY A 556 -12.78 27.74 45.72
C GLY A 556 -11.70 26.75 45.32
N GLU A 557 -10.71 26.56 46.18
CA GLU A 557 -9.76 25.46 46.13
C GLU A 557 -10.57 24.16 46.26
N GLY A 558 -11.03 23.63 45.12
CA GLY A 558 -11.66 22.33 45.04
C GLY A 558 -10.56 21.29 44.96
N GLU A 559 -10.45 20.48 46.01
CA GLU A 559 -9.77 19.19 46.02
C GLU A 559 -10.09 18.48 44.70
N GLY A 560 -9.05 18.21 43.89
CA GLY A 560 -9.23 17.60 42.59
C GLY A 560 -9.94 16.27 42.76
N GLU A 561 -11.13 16.14 42.17
CA GLU A 561 -11.76 14.83 41.98
C GLU A 561 -10.71 13.94 41.32
N GLU A 562 -10.32 12.84 41.99
CA GLU A 562 -9.39 11.85 41.42
C GLU A 562 -10.01 11.34 40.11
N GLU A 563 -9.54 11.90 38.99
CA GLU A 563 -10.02 11.50 37.68
C GLU A 563 -9.62 10.05 37.43
N VAL A 564 -10.61 9.19 37.18
CA VAL A 564 -10.36 7.77 36.92
C VAL A 564 -9.74 7.60 35.53
N PRO A 565 -8.52 7.04 35.42
CA PRO A 565 -7.88 6.76 34.14
C PRO A 565 -8.65 5.71 33.35
N VAL A 566 -8.73 5.88 32.02
CA VAL A 566 -9.39 4.88 31.14
C VAL A 566 -8.41 3.88 30.52
N THR A 567 -7.21 3.75 31.07
CA THR A 567 -6.14 2.85 30.57
C THR A 567 -6.62 1.40 30.43
N ALA A 568 -7.42 0.92 31.39
CA ALA A 568 -7.96 -0.45 31.38
C ALA A 568 -8.87 -0.77 30.17
N GLN A 569 -9.38 0.26 29.47
CA GLN A 569 -10.18 0.05 28.24
C GLN A 569 -9.30 -0.29 27.02
N PHE A 570 -8.01 0.08 27.07
CA PHE A 570 -7.08 -0.06 25.94
C PHE A 570 -5.91 -1.00 26.23
N ALA A 571 -5.68 -1.36 27.50
CA ALA A 571 -4.68 -2.32 27.94
C ALA A 571 -5.37 -3.42 28.77
N GLY A 572 -5.56 -4.60 28.18
CA GLY A 572 -6.35 -5.68 28.75
C GLY A 572 -5.74 -6.25 30.05
N ASN A 573 -4.42 -6.31 30.13
CA ASN A 573 -3.69 -6.81 31.30
C ASN A 573 -3.45 -5.75 32.38
N TRP A 574 -3.98 -4.53 32.20
CA TRP A 574 -3.70 -3.42 33.11
C TRP A 574 -4.27 -3.63 34.51
N LEU A 575 -5.55 -4.00 34.62
CA LEU A 575 -6.18 -4.27 35.91
C LEU A 575 -5.55 -5.50 36.58
N ARG A 576 -5.20 -6.50 35.78
CA ARG A 576 -4.47 -7.69 36.25
C ARG A 576 -3.13 -7.31 36.90
N LEU A 577 -2.37 -6.40 36.29
CA LEU A 577 -1.11 -5.89 36.86
C LEU A 577 -1.32 -5.15 38.19
N LYS A 578 -2.35 -4.31 38.28
CA LYS A 578 -2.71 -3.60 39.52
C LYS A 578 -3.06 -4.55 40.65
N TYR A 579 -3.93 -5.52 40.37
CA TYR A 579 -4.30 -6.55 41.34
C TYR A 579 -3.10 -7.42 41.75
N LEU A 580 -2.15 -7.69 40.85
CA LEU A 580 -0.89 -8.35 41.21
C LEU A 580 -0.08 -7.54 42.22
N SER A 581 0.04 -6.22 42.02
CA SER A 581 0.71 -5.32 42.97
C SER A 581 0.05 -5.35 44.35
N GLU A 582 -1.29 -5.32 44.40
CA GLU A 582 -2.05 -5.41 45.65
C GLU A 582 -1.83 -6.76 46.36
N VAL A 583 -1.84 -7.87 45.62
CA VAL A 583 -1.64 -9.21 46.20
C VAL A 583 -0.23 -9.36 46.77
N LEU A 584 0.81 -8.87 46.08
CA LEU A 584 2.19 -8.94 46.56
C LEU A 584 2.42 -8.15 47.86
N GLN A 585 1.65 -7.09 48.09
CA GLN A 585 1.74 -6.27 49.31
C GLN A 585 0.80 -6.75 50.43
N SER A 586 -0.11 -7.68 50.13
CA SER A 586 -1.17 -8.14 51.02
C SER A 586 -0.73 -9.26 51.95
N ASN A 587 -1.37 -9.36 53.13
CA ASN A 587 -1.19 -10.52 54.00
C ASN A 587 -2.11 -11.68 53.57
N LEU A 588 -1.85 -12.91 54.05
CA LEU A 588 -2.61 -14.10 53.65
C LEU A 588 -4.15 -13.98 53.85
N ARG A 589 -4.61 -13.23 54.86
CA ARG A 589 -6.05 -12.99 55.06
C ARG A 589 -6.61 -11.99 54.06
N ASP A 590 -5.82 -11.00 53.69
CA ASP A 590 -6.20 -10.00 52.71
C ASP A 590 -6.24 -10.63 51.32
N VAL A 591 -5.30 -11.51 50.97
CA VAL A 591 -5.35 -12.30 49.72
C VAL A 591 -6.60 -13.18 49.66
N ARG A 592 -6.97 -13.83 50.78
CA ARG A 592 -8.24 -14.57 50.88
C ARG A 592 -9.44 -13.66 50.68
N PHE A 593 -9.44 -12.47 51.27
CA PHE A 593 -10.52 -11.49 51.11
C PHE A 593 -10.60 -10.99 49.66
N LEU A 594 -9.48 -10.62 49.05
CA LEU A 594 -9.40 -10.22 47.64
C LEU A 594 -9.90 -11.31 46.70
N TRP A 595 -9.65 -12.59 47.02
CA TRP A 595 -10.20 -13.72 46.27
C TRP A 595 -11.71 -13.87 46.44
N VAL A 596 -12.20 -13.93 47.69
CA VAL A 596 -13.60 -14.32 47.98
C VAL A 596 -14.59 -13.17 47.84
N GLU A 597 -14.19 -11.96 48.21
CA GLU A 597 -15.05 -10.77 48.29
C GLU A 597 -14.61 -9.65 47.33
N GLY A 598 -13.36 -9.69 46.84
CA GLY A 598 -12.82 -8.72 45.89
C GLY A 598 -12.79 -9.24 44.45
N GLU A 599 -12.45 -8.39 43.50
CA GLU A 599 -12.49 -8.68 42.05
C GLU A 599 -11.30 -9.53 41.54
N LEU A 600 -10.45 -10.07 42.42
CA LEU A 600 -9.26 -10.82 42.03
C LEU A 600 -9.60 -12.04 41.17
N SER A 601 -10.74 -12.69 41.46
CA SER A 601 -11.20 -13.87 40.70
C SER A 601 -11.66 -13.57 39.27
N LEU A 602 -11.79 -12.29 38.89
CA LEU A 602 -12.11 -11.89 37.51
C LEU A 602 -10.85 -11.86 36.62
N TYR A 603 -9.67 -11.64 37.21
CA TYR A 603 -8.42 -11.43 36.48
C TYR A 603 -7.41 -12.57 36.63
N PHE A 604 -7.60 -13.45 37.61
CA PHE A 604 -6.72 -14.58 37.87
C PHE A 604 -7.50 -15.88 38.05
N THR A 605 -6.91 -16.98 37.59
CA THR A 605 -7.42 -18.32 37.84
C THR A 605 -7.06 -18.79 39.26
N ALA A 606 -7.85 -19.74 39.77
CA ALA A 606 -7.63 -20.29 41.12
C ALA A 606 -6.24 -20.94 41.26
N GLU A 607 -5.72 -21.58 40.22
CA GLU A 607 -4.39 -22.19 40.27
C GLU A 607 -3.28 -21.12 40.21
N GLU A 608 -3.40 -20.07 39.40
CA GLU A 608 -2.43 -18.96 39.39
C GLU A 608 -2.33 -18.28 40.76
N VAL A 609 -3.46 -18.02 41.42
CA VAL A 609 -3.46 -17.43 42.78
C VAL A 609 -2.87 -18.40 43.80
N VAL A 610 -3.16 -19.71 43.68
CA VAL A 610 -2.56 -20.73 44.55
C VAL A 610 -1.04 -20.79 44.36
N ASP A 611 -0.55 -20.69 43.13
CA ASP A 611 0.89 -20.71 42.85
C ASP A 611 1.57 -19.43 43.34
N LEU A 612 0.94 -18.26 43.19
CA LEU A 612 1.42 -17.01 43.77
C LEU A 612 1.46 -17.06 45.31
N VAL A 613 0.47 -17.70 45.96
CA VAL A 613 0.44 -17.92 47.41
C VAL A 613 1.55 -18.88 47.85
N LYS A 614 1.81 -19.96 47.11
CA LYS A 614 2.94 -20.87 47.40
C LYS A 614 4.29 -20.19 47.20
N ALA A 615 4.40 -19.31 46.21
CA ALA A 615 5.62 -18.56 45.94
C ALA A 615 5.89 -17.53 47.05
N SER A 616 4.86 -16.84 47.54
CA SER A 616 5.02 -15.69 48.45
C SER A 616 4.96 -16.04 49.95
N PHE A 617 4.37 -17.17 50.34
CA PHE A 617 4.17 -17.54 51.75
C PHE A 617 4.79 -18.89 52.11
N GLU A 618 5.34 -18.98 53.32
CA GLU A 618 5.82 -20.25 53.87
C GLU A 618 4.68 -21.27 54.01
N ASP A 619 5.00 -22.54 53.78
CA ASP A 619 4.07 -23.66 53.91
C ASP A 619 3.70 -23.91 55.39
N ASN A 620 2.63 -23.28 55.82
CA ASN A 620 2.09 -23.38 57.17
C ASN A 620 0.62 -23.89 57.12
N PRO A 621 0.06 -24.40 58.22
CA PRO A 621 -1.30 -24.95 58.21
C PRO A 621 -2.38 -23.93 57.80
N ARG A 622 -2.16 -22.63 58.02
CA ARG A 622 -3.08 -21.57 57.58
C ARG A 622 -2.99 -21.34 56.08
N THR A 623 -1.79 -21.34 55.49
CA THR A 623 -1.58 -21.28 54.03
C THR A 623 -2.27 -22.45 53.35
N ARG A 624 -2.12 -23.67 53.88
CA ARG A 624 -2.82 -24.87 53.36
C ARG A 624 -4.34 -24.80 53.49
N GLU A 625 -4.85 -24.14 54.53
CA GLU A 625 -6.28 -23.92 54.71
C GLU A 625 -6.82 -22.92 53.69
N VAL A 626 -6.15 -21.77 53.50
CA VAL A 626 -6.52 -20.78 52.49
C VAL A 626 -6.42 -21.33 51.07
N ILE A 627 -5.38 -22.09 50.73
CA ILE A 627 -5.27 -22.78 49.43
C ILE A 627 -6.44 -23.76 49.22
N ARG A 628 -6.87 -24.48 50.27
CA ARG A 628 -8.02 -25.38 50.18
C ARG A 628 -9.33 -24.61 49.98
N GLU A 629 -9.46 -23.44 50.60
CA GLU A 629 -10.62 -22.56 50.42
C GLU A 629 -10.66 -21.99 48.99
N ILE A 630 -9.54 -21.52 48.45
CA ILE A 630 -9.43 -21.00 47.07
C ILE A 630 -9.79 -22.10 46.06
N ARG A 631 -9.22 -23.31 46.21
CA ARG A 631 -9.56 -24.46 45.35
C ARG A 631 -11.00 -24.97 45.54
N GLY A 632 -11.52 -24.83 46.75
CA GLY A 632 -12.89 -25.21 47.09
C GLY A 632 -13.94 -24.25 46.52
N ASN A 633 -13.55 -23.00 46.25
CA ASN A 633 -14.38 -21.99 45.61
C ASN A 633 -13.59 -21.25 44.49
N PRO A 634 -13.41 -21.90 43.33
CA PRO A 634 -12.57 -21.39 42.25
C PRO A 634 -13.15 -20.18 41.51
N ARG A 635 -14.45 -19.88 41.69
CA ARG A 635 -15.14 -18.70 41.13
C ARG A 635 -16.10 -18.11 42.18
N PRO A 636 -15.59 -17.30 43.13
CA PRO A 636 -16.42 -16.70 44.17
C PRO A 636 -17.34 -15.57 43.68
N LEU A 637 -16.93 -14.83 42.63
CA LEU A 637 -17.71 -13.73 42.04
C LEU A 637 -18.23 -14.02 40.61
N GLY A 638 -17.92 -15.18 40.04
CA GLY A 638 -18.40 -15.60 38.72
C GLY A 638 -19.48 -16.68 38.83
N GLU A 639 -20.49 -16.63 37.94
CA GLU A 639 -21.49 -17.71 37.76
C GLU A 639 -20.85 -19.07 37.43
#